data_AF-A0A397S6S9-F1
#
_entry.id   AF-A0A397S6S9-F1
#
_cell.length_a   1.000
_cell.length_b   1.000
_cell.length_c   1.000
_cell.angle_alpha   90.00
_cell.angle_beta   90.00
_cell.angle_gamma   90.00
#
_symmetry.space_group_name_H-M   'P 1'
#
loop_
_entity.id
_entity.type
_entity.pdbx_description
1 polymer ?
#
loop_
_entity_poly.entity_id
_entity_poly.type
_entity_poly.pdbx_seq_one_letter_code
_entity_poly.pdbx_strand_id
1 'polypeptide(L)' 'MARGKQKEQSREKAQKQAENRQGGKSQLSARAAGLQLKCPVCKTPVANYKVIVQHMEAKHPKETIPPESDFQ' A
#
# COMPACT_ATOMS: atom_id res chain seq x y z
N MET A 1 -21.44 -27.47 18.14
CA MET A 1 -20.77 -28.29 17.09
C MET A 1 -21.71 -28.37 15.88
N ALA A 2 -21.39 -27.73 14.76
CA ALA A 2 -22.23 -27.81 13.55
C ALA A 2 -22.27 -29.27 13.05
N ARG A 3 -23.47 -29.85 12.94
CA ARG A 3 -23.69 -31.25 12.52
C ARG A 3 -23.04 -31.51 11.15
N GLY A 4 -22.45 -32.69 10.95
CA GLY A 4 -21.52 -33.03 9.84
C GLY A 4 -21.82 -32.40 8.47
N LYS A 5 -23.06 -32.49 7.97
CA LYS A 5 -23.47 -31.88 6.69
C LYS A 5 -23.27 -30.35 6.64
N GLN A 6 -23.53 -29.67 7.75
CA GLN A 6 -23.36 -28.21 7.86
C GLN A 6 -21.87 -27.83 7.89
N LYS A 7 -21.00 -28.71 8.38
CA LYS A 7 -19.53 -28.55 8.35
C LYS A 7 -18.99 -28.72 6.93
N GLU A 8 -19.47 -29.71 6.17
CA GLU A 8 -19.11 -29.91 4.76
C GLU A 8 -19.59 -28.77 3.87
N GLN A 9 -20.85 -28.34 4.01
CA GLN A 9 -21.36 -27.18 3.27
C GLN A 9 -20.57 -25.89 3.59
N SER A 10 -20.15 -25.71 4.84
CA SER A 10 -19.31 -24.57 5.23
C SER A 10 -17.92 -24.65 4.59
N ARG A 11 -17.32 -25.85 4.54
CA ARG A 11 -16.04 -26.08 3.86
C ARG A 11 -16.11 -25.80 2.36
N GLU A 12 -17.14 -26.28 1.67
CA GLU A 12 -17.30 -26.07 0.23
C GLU A 12 -17.52 -24.58 -0.10
N LYS A 13 -18.32 -23.88 0.70
CA LYS A 13 -18.51 -22.42 0.55
C LYS A 13 -17.22 -21.64 0.81
N ALA A 14 -16.41 -22.06 1.77
CA ALA A 14 -15.13 -21.43 2.05
C ALA A 14 -14.12 -21.66 0.92
N GLN A 15 -14.09 -22.86 0.33
CA GLN A 15 -13.24 -23.17 -0.83
C GLN A 15 -13.65 -22.35 -2.05
N LYS A 16 -14.95 -22.30 -2.40
CA LYS A 16 -15.46 -21.47 -3.50
C LYS A 16 -15.14 -19.99 -3.31
N GLN A 17 -15.23 -19.47 -2.08
CA GLN A 17 -14.84 -18.09 -1.78
C GLN A 17 -13.32 -17.86 -1.87
N ALA A 18 -12.51 -18.86 -1.52
CA ALA A 18 -11.06 -18.79 -1.65
C ALA A 18 -10.65 -18.81 -3.13
N GLU A 19 -11.24 -19.69 -3.95
CA GLU A 19 -11.04 -19.74 -5.40
C GLU A 19 -11.41 -18.41 -6.07
N ASN A 20 -12.54 -17.81 -5.66
CA ASN A 20 -12.94 -16.48 -6.16
C ASN A 20 -11.97 -15.35 -5.73
N ARG A 21 -11.20 -15.54 -4.64
CA ARG A 21 -10.19 -14.57 -4.17
C ARG A 21 -8.79 -14.81 -4.75
N GLN A 22 -8.52 -16.00 -5.30
CA GLN A 22 -7.22 -16.34 -5.92
C GLN A 22 -6.91 -15.50 -7.16
N GLY A 23 -7.92 -14.92 -7.82
CA GLY A 23 -7.75 -13.99 -8.95
C GLY A 23 -7.57 -12.51 -8.57
N GLY A 24 -7.65 -12.17 -7.28
CA GLY A 24 -7.46 -10.80 -6.81
C GLY A 24 -5.99 -10.38 -6.97
N LYS A 25 -5.68 -9.59 -8.01
CA LYS A 25 -4.34 -9.00 -8.17
C LYS A 25 -3.98 -8.27 -6.88
N SER A 26 -2.95 -8.75 -6.19
CA SER A 26 -2.44 -8.12 -4.97
C SER A 26 -2.09 -6.66 -5.27
N GLN A 27 -2.72 -5.71 -4.57
CA GLN A 27 -2.43 -4.28 -4.72
C GLN A 27 -1.06 -3.88 -4.16
N LEU A 28 -0.26 -4.82 -3.65
CA LEU A 28 1.08 -4.55 -3.12
C LEU A 28 2.00 -3.94 -4.19
N SER A 29 1.95 -4.42 -5.43
CA SER A 29 2.74 -3.86 -6.53
C SER A 29 2.25 -2.47 -6.94
N ALA A 30 0.94 -2.27 -7.01
CA ALA A 30 0.34 -0.96 -7.30
C ALA A 30 0.68 0.08 -6.21
N ARG A 31 0.72 -0.35 -4.94
CA ARG A 31 1.14 0.49 -3.81
C ARG A 31 2.61 0.90 -3.91
N ALA A 32 3.49 -0.02 -4.29
CA ALA A 32 4.90 0.29 -4.49
C ALA A 32 5.10 1.27 -5.67
N ALA A 33 4.35 1.10 -6.75
CA ALA A 33 4.36 2.01 -7.89
C ALA A 33 3.80 3.40 -7.56
N GLY A 34 2.86 3.50 -6.61
CA GLY A 34 2.30 4.78 -6.19
C GLY A 34 3.16 5.58 -5.19
N LEU A 35 4.25 5.00 -4.68
CA LEU A 35 5.11 5.57 -3.62
C LEU A 35 6.57 5.65 -4.10
N GLN A 36 6.77 6.16 -5.30
CA GLN A 36 8.06 6.18 -5.98
C GLN A 36 9.05 7.16 -5.37
N LEU A 37 8.57 8.29 -4.85
CA LEU A 37 9.43 9.34 -4.34
C LEU A 37 9.83 9.04 -2.89
N LYS A 38 11.08 9.33 -2.53
CA LYS A 38 11.60 9.10 -1.18
C LYS A 38 12.16 10.39 -0.63
N CYS A 39 11.74 10.75 0.58
CA CYS A 39 12.28 11.89 1.29
C CYS A 39 13.82 11.76 1.49
N PRO A 40 14.64 12.79 1.19
CA PRO A 40 16.09 12.69 1.30
C PRO A 40 16.59 12.61 2.75
N VAL A 41 15.83 13.15 3.70
CA VAL A 41 16.22 13.25 5.11
C VAL A 41 15.86 11.96 5.87
N CYS A 42 14.59 11.55 5.82
CA CYS A 42 14.09 10.41 6.60
C CYS A 42 13.76 9.16 5.75
N LYS A 43 13.93 9.22 4.42
CA LYS A 43 13.68 8.10 3.48
C LYS A 43 12.23 7.59 3.46
N THR A 44 11.29 8.35 4.02
CA THR A 44 9.86 8.03 3.94
C THR A 44 9.42 8.05 2.48
N PRO A 45 8.79 6.97 1.98
CA PRO A 45 8.25 6.94 0.64
C PRO A 45 6.95 7.76 0.58
N VAL A 46 6.77 8.49 -0.50
CA VAL A 46 5.71 9.49 -0.70
C VAL A 46 5.25 9.47 -2.15
N ALA A 47 3.98 9.83 -2.37
CA ALA A 47 3.32 9.58 -3.64
C ALA A 47 3.67 10.59 -4.74
N ASN A 48 3.92 11.84 -4.36
CA ASN A 48 4.16 12.94 -5.29
C ASN A 48 4.94 14.06 -4.60
N TYR A 49 5.48 14.96 -5.43
CA TYR A 49 6.30 16.08 -4.96
C TYR A 49 5.55 17.01 -4.00
N LYS A 50 4.26 17.27 -4.23
CA LYS A 50 3.43 18.09 -3.34
C LYS A 50 3.38 17.53 -1.91
N VAL A 51 3.34 16.20 -1.75
CA VAL A 51 3.37 15.55 -0.44
C VAL A 51 4.77 15.61 0.17
N ILE A 52 5.85 15.62 -0.62
CA ILE A 52 7.21 15.89 -0.12
C ILE A 52 7.30 17.28 0.48
N VAL A 53 6.81 18.30 -0.22
CA VAL A 53 6.83 19.70 0.24
C VAL A 53 6.13 19.82 1.60
N GLN A 54 4.90 19.30 1.69
CA GLN A 54 4.14 19.31 2.95
C GLN A 54 4.81 18.48 4.05
N HIS A 55 5.43 17.34 3.70
CA HIS A 55 6.16 16.51 4.63
C HIS A 55 7.42 17.22 5.18
N MET A 56 8.16 17.91 4.30
CA MET A 56 9.35 18.69 4.65
C MET A 56 8.99 19.87 5.54
N GLU A 57 7.97 20.65 5.19
CA GLU A 57 7.51 21.78 6.01
C GLU A 57 7.07 21.37 7.42
N ALA A 58 6.39 20.21 7.54
CA ALA A 58 5.87 19.74 8.83
C ALA A 58 6.90 18.98 9.69
N LYS A 59 7.79 18.19 9.08
CA LYS A 59 8.73 17.30 9.79
C LYS A 59 10.17 17.77 9.79
N HIS A 60 10.56 18.54 8.78
CA HIS A 60 11.91 19.03 8.56
C HIS A 60 11.94 20.56 8.32
N PRO A 61 11.37 21.38 9.23
CA PRO A 61 11.19 22.82 9.01
C PRO A 61 12.50 23.62 8.90
N LYS A 62 13.65 22.99 9.16
CA LYS A 62 14.98 23.60 9.07
C LYS A 62 15.73 23.20 7.80
N GLU A 63 15.25 22.21 7.05
CA GLU A 63 15.93 21.72 5.86
C GLU A 63 15.36 22.33 4.58
N THR A 64 16.23 22.52 3.58
CA THR A 64 15.84 23.07 2.29
C THR A 64 14.93 22.10 1.57
N ILE A 65 13.76 22.58 1.14
CA ILE A 65 12.82 21.79 0.34
C ILE A 65 13.52 21.47 -0.99
N PRO A 66 13.81 20.18 -1.27
CA PRO A 66 14.49 19.77 -2.48
C PRO A 66 13.63 20.11 -3.71
N PRO A 67 14.20 20.63 -4.81
CA PRO A 67 13.46 20.92 -6.04
C PRO A 67 12.94 19.64 -6.72
N GLU A 68 11.88 19.78 -7.51
CA GLU A 68 11.22 18.67 -8.21
C GLU A 68 12.17 17.90 -9.17
N SER A 69 13.24 18.56 -9.62
CA SER A 69 14.30 17.97 -10.46
C SER A 69 15.11 16.87 -9.78
N ASP A 70 15.19 16.85 -8.45
CA ASP A 70 15.98 15.83 -7.71
C ASP A 70 15.24 14.48 -7.59
N PHE A 71 13.98 14.43 -8.02
CA PHE A 71 13.09 13.28 -7.89
C PHE A 71 12.65 12.66 -9.22
N GLN A 72 13.22 13.14 -10.34
CA GLN A 72 12.91 12.68 -11.70
C GLN A 72 13.57 11.34 -12.05
#